data_AF-Q0EWC4-F1
#
_entry.id   AF-Q0EWC4-F1
#
_cell.length_a   1.000
_cell.length_b   1.000
_cell.length_c   1.000
_cell.angle_alpha   90.00
_cell.angle_beta   90.00
_cell.angle_gamma   90.00
#
_symmetry.space_group_name_H-M   'P 1'
#
loop_
_entity.id
_entity.type
_entity.pdbx_description
1 polymer ?
#
loop_
_entity_poly.entity_id
_entity_poly.type
_entity_poly.pdbx_seq_one_letter_code
_entity_poly.pdbx_strand_id
1 'polypeptide(L)'
;MKKAIIIAALFWSLPAFAGSFENVRDKAMHGDYQAQRNLAYGYSSHPYAGQEKSPLLACAWRKLILRSGSEKVDQTDTNNFQVYCGQLTEDQQRIAEAQAQRLFAEIYKR
;
A
#
# COMPACT_ATOMS: atom_id res chain seq x y z
N MET A 1 -1.85 54.71 -7.87
CA MET A 1 -1.72 53.62 -6.89
C MET A 1 -1.93 52.30 -7.62
N LYS A 2 -0.85 51.54 -7.85
CA LYS A 2 -0.85 50.33 -8.69
C LYS A 2 -1.40 49.16 -7.87
N LYS A 3 -2.52 48.57 -8.31
CA LYS A 3 -3.11 47.36 -7.72
C LYS A 3 -2.23 46.16 -8.10
N ALA A 4 -1.59 45.54 -7.12
CA ALA A 4 -0.85 44.31 -7.33
C ALA A 4 -1.84 43.13 -7.40
N ILE A 5 -1.92 42.49 -8.56
CA ILE A 5 -2.58 41.20 -8.74
C ILE A 5 -1.54 40.15 -8.34
N ILE A 6 -1.68 39.56 -7.16
CA ILE A 6 -0.86 38.42 -6.74
C ILE A 6 -1.53 37.14 -7.27
N ILE A 7 -0.80 36.50 -8.17
CA ILE A 7 -1.13 35.24 -8.84
C ILE A 7 -1.31 34.14 -7.78
N ALA A 8 -2.47 33.51 -7.75
CA ALA A 8 -2.72 32.30 -6.98
C ALA A 8 -1.88 31.16 -7.58
N ALA A 9 -0.79 30.79 -6.91
CA ALA A 9 -0.07 29.56 -7.20
C ALA A 9 -0.93 28.38 -6.74
N LEU A 10 -1.61 27.73 -7.69
CA LEU A 10 -2.21 26.42 -7.52
C LEU A 10 -1.09 25.42 -7.20
N PHE A 11 -0.89 25.14 -5.92
CA PHE A 11 -0.08 24.01 -5.48
C PHE A 11 -0.82 22.73 -5.86
N TRP A 12 -0.49 22.17 -7.02
CA TRP A 12 -0.75 20.75 -7.26
C TRP A 12 0.06 19.94 -6.25
N SER A 13 -0.64 19.34 -5.30
CA SER A 13 -0.08 18.34 -4.39
C SER A 13 0.41 17.15 -5.21
N LEU A 14 1.73 17.07 -5.42
CA LEU A 14 2.38 15.84 -5.83
C LEU A 14 2.12 14.81 -4.72
N PRO A 15 1.60 13.59 -5.01
CA PRO A 15 1.65 12.53 -4.03
C PRO A 15 3.11 12.10 -3.92
N ALA A 16 3.83 12.72 -2.99
CA ALA A 16 5.22 12.42 -2.75
C ALA A 16 5.31 11.04 -2.08
N PHE A 17 5.54 9.99 -2.86
CA PHE A 17 6.12 8.74 -2.35
C PHE A 17 7.62 8.98 -2.06
N ALA A 18 7.93 9.88 -1.12
CA ALA A 18 9.29 10.33 -0.82
C ALA A 18 10.03 9.42 0.21
N GLY A 19 9.80 8.10 0.16
CA GLY A 19 10.44 7.14 1.06
C GLY A 19 11.29 6.12 0.31
N SER A 20 12.37 5.62 0.92
CA SER A 20 13.07 4.42 0.40
C SER A 20 12.20 3.17 0.63
N PHE A 21 12.50 2.10 -0.11
CA PHE A 21 11.84 0.81 0.08
C PHE A 21 11.93 0.32 1.53
N GLU A 22 13.11 0.44 2.15
CA GLU A 22 13.36 0.01 3.52
C GLU A 22 12.54 0.81 4.51
N ASN A 23 12.45 2.14 4.34
CA ASN A 23 11.69 2.99 5.25
C ASN A 23 10.19 2.70 5.18
N VAL A 24 9.63 2.55 3.98
CA VAL A 24 8.20 2.22 3.84
C VAL A 24 7.91 0.82 4.34
N ARG A 25 8.83 -0.13 4.13
CA ARG A 25 8.70 -1.50 4.65
C ARG A 25 8.71 -1.51 6.17
N ASP A 26 9.66 -0.81 6.80
CA ASP A 26 9.76 -0.72 8.26
C ASP A 26 8.48 -0.15 8.87
N LYS A 27 7.96 0.96 8.32
CA LYS A 27 6.68 1.54 8.78
C LYS A 27 5.50 0.58 8.59
N ALA A 28 5.42 -0.09 7.44
CA ALA A 28 4.35 -1.06 7.16
C ALA A 28 4.36 -2.21 8.17
N MET A 29 5.56 -2.71 8.53
CA MET A 29 5.76 -3.75 9.54
C MET A 29 5.45 -3.25 10.97
N HIS A 30 5.49 -1.95 11.23
CA HIS A 30 5.06 -1.35 12.50
C HIS A 30 3.57 -0.96 12.52
N GLY A 31 2.78 -1.44 11.55
CA GLY A 31 1.34 -1.23 11.53
C GLY A 31 0.88 0.09 10.91
N ASP A 32 1.79 0.86 10.28
CA ASP A 32 1.39 2.07 9.57
C ASP A 32 0.53 1.71 8.35
N TYR A 33 -0.77 1.98 8.48
CA TYR A 33 -1.77 1.71 7.47
C TYR A 33 -1.43 2.28 6.07
N GLN A 34 -0.94 3.52 6.01
CA GLN A 34 -0.63 4.14 4.71
C GLN A 34 0.64 3.51 4.12
N ALA A 35 1.64 3.21 4.94
CA ALA A 35 2.82 2.49 4.50
C ALA A 35 2.47 1.09 3.97
N GLN A 36 1.51 0.39 4.57
CA GLN A 36 1.01 -0.89 4.06
C GLN A 36 0.39 -0.75 2.66
N ARG A 37 -0.48 0.25 2.45
CA ARG A 37 -1.05 0.54 1.11
C ARG A 37 0.05 0.85 0.09
N ASN A 38 0.99 1.70 0.48
CA ASN A 38 2.08 2.16 -0.36
C ASN A 38 3.00 1.00 -0.76
N LEU A 39 3.35 0.13 0.19
CA LEU A 39 4.18 -1.04 -0.02
C LEU A 39 3.48 -2.05 -0.96
N ALA A 40 2.17 -2.26 -0.76
CA ALA A 40 1.35 -3.12 -1.63
C ALA A 40 1.26 -2.57 -3.07
N TYR A 41 1.14 -1.25 -3.23
CA TYR A 41 1.15 -0.59 -4.52
C TYR A 41 2.50 -0.70 -5.22
N GLY A 42 3.60 -0.59 -4.46
CA GLY A 42 4.96 -0.80 -4.97
C GLY A 42 5.17 -2.19 -5.55
N TYR A 43 4.71 -3.23 -4.86
CA TYR A 43 4.77 -4.61 -5.36
C TYR A 43 3.91 -4.84 -6.62
N SER A 44 2.88 -4.03 -6.85
CA SER A 44 2.01 -4.14 -8.03
C SER A 44 2.53 -3.36 -9.25
N SER A 45 2.68 -2.05 -9.10
CA SER A 45 2.66 -1.13 -10.25
C SER A 45 3.85 -0.18 -10.25
N HIS A 46 4.21 0.38 -9.10
CA HIS A 46 5.21 1.44 -8.99
C HIS A 46 6.24 1.14 -7.89
N PRO A 47 7.16 0.19 -8.13
CA PRO A 47 8.12 -0.24 -7.13
C PRO A 47 9.03 0.92 -6.70
N TYR A 48 9.40 0.92 -5.44
CA TYR A 48 10.51 1.73 -4.94
C TYR A 48 11.83 1.26 -5.55
N ALA A 49 12.85 2.12 -5.56
CA ALA A 49 14.21 1.69 -5.90
C ALA A 49 14.63 0.52 -4.98
N GLY A 50 15.08 -0.58 -5.58
CA GLY A 50 15.45 -1.81 -4.85
C GLY A 50 14.27 -2.73 -4.49
N GLN A 51 13.02 -2.36 -4.78
CA GLN A 51 11.86 -3.24 -4.63
C GLN A 51 11.56 -3.97 -5.95
N GLU A 52 11.50 -5.29 -5.90
CA GLU A 52 10.98 -6.09 -7.02
C GLU A 52 9.46 -6.14 -7.02
N LYS A 53 8.85 -6.13 -8.21
CA LYS A 53 7.41 -6.38 -8.35
C LYS A 53 7.09 -7.82 -7.95
N SER A 54 6.00 -8.01 -7.23
CA SER A 54 5.53 -9.32 -6.83
C SER A 54 4.01 -9.29 -6.64
N PRO A 55 3.22 -9.76 -7.62
CA PRO A 55 1.76 -9.84 -7.50
C PRO A 55 1.30 -10.60 -6.25
N LEU A 56 2.06 -11.62 -5.85
CA LEU A 56 1.80 -12.41 -4.64
C LEU A 56 1.96 -11.57 -3.37
N LEU A 57 3.09 -10.87 -3.20
CA LEU A 57 3.30 -9.99 -2.04
C LEU A 57 2.33 -8.80 -2.07
N ALA A 58 2.04 -8.27 -3.25
CA ALA A 58 1.06 -7.22 -3.43
C ALA A 58 -0.34 -7.64 -2.95
N CYS A 59 -0.76 -8.87 -3.27
CA CYS A 59 -2.02 -9.43 -2.81
C CYS A 59 -2.00 -9.75 -1.30
N ALA A 60 -0.89 -10.28 -0.79
CA ALA A 60 -0.74 -10.58 0.64
C ALA A 60 -0.91 -9.32 1.50
N TRP A 61 -0.26 -8.21 1.12
CA TRP A 61 -0.42 -6.94 1.83
C TRP A 61 -1.85 -6.39 1.74
N ARG A 62 -2.53 -6.49 0.59
CA ARG A 62 -3.94 -6.06 0.46
C ARG A 62 -4.88 -6.89 1.32
N LYS A 63 -4.69 -8.20 1.37
CA LYS A 63 -5.41 -9.11 2.28
C LYS A 63 -5.17 -8.78 3.76
N LEU A 64 -3.96 -8.35 4.11
CA LEU A 64 -3.66 -7.87 5.46
C LEU A 64 -4.37 -6.55 5.76
N ILE A 65 -4.33 -5.58 4.84
CA ILE A 65 -4.98 -4.28 5.00
C ILE A 65 -6.48 -4.46 5.31
N LEU A 66 -7.17 -5.27 4.51
CA LEU A 66 -8.60 -5.56 4.72
C LEU A 66 -8.90 -6.23 6.06
N ARG A 67 -7.93 -6.94 6.65
CA ARG A 67 -8.08 -7.65 7.92
C ARG A 67 -7.52 -6.91 9.13
N SER A 68 -6.83 -5.80 8.90
CA SER A 68 -6.15 -5.02 9.94
C SER A 68 -7.08 -4.52 11.05
N GLY A 69 -8.39 -4.40 10.78
CA GLY A 69 -9.35 -3.76 11.68
C GLY A 69 -9.19 -2.24 11.75
N SER A 70 -8.38 -1.65 10.87
CA SER A 70 -8.21 -0.20 10.78
C SER A 70 -9.51 0.47 10.32
N GLU A 71 -9.95 1.50 11.05
CA GLU A 71 -11.11 2.34 10.67
C GLU A 71 -10.89 3.11 9.36
N LYS A 72 -9.64 3.13 8.85
CA LYS A 72 -9.28 3.79 7.59
C LYS A 72 -9.49 2.91 6.36
N VAL A 73 -9.81 1.63 6.54
CA VAL A 73 -10.11 0.73 5.41
C VAL A 73 -11.32 1.26 4.67
N ASP A 74 -11.18 1.44 3.36
CA ASP A 74 -12.19 2.04 2.51
C ASP A 74 -12.46 1.21 1.23
N GLN A 75 -13.40 1.67 0.41
CA GLN A 75 -13.78 0.98 -0.83
C GLN A 75 -12.60 0.80 -1.80
N THR A 76 -11.63 1.71 -1.78
CA THR A 76 -10.45 1.65 -2.63
C THR A 76 -9.57 0.45 -2.27
N ASP A 77 -9.52 0.04 -1.00
CA ASP A 77 -8.77 -1.16 -0.58
C ASP A 77 -9.43 -2.43 -1.11
N THR A 78 -10.76 -2.51 -1.05
CA THR A 78 -11.53 -3.61 -1.62
C THR A 78 -11.35 -3.68 -3.13
N ASN A 79 -11.45 -2.54 -3.82
CA ASN A 79 -11.26 -2.46 -5.27
C ASN A 79 -9.85 -2.89 -5.67
N ASN A 80 -8.83 -2.41 -4.97
CA ASN A 80 -7.45 -2.81 -5.18
C ASN A 80 -7.22 -4.30 -4.90
N PHE A 81 -7.81 -4.85 -3.83
CA PHE A 81 -7.77 -6.28 -3.57
C PHE A 81 -8.34 -7.06 -4.77
N GLN A 82 -9.53 -6.71 -5.26
CA GLN A 82 -10.16 -7.39 -6.37
C GLN A 82 -9.32 -7.33 -7.66
N VAL A 83 -8.82 -6.14 -8.01
CA VAL A 83 -8.02 -5.94 -9.23
C VAL A 83 -6.73 -6.75 -9.19
N TYR A 84 -5.95 -6.65 -8.10
CA TYR A 84 -4.60 -7.22 -8.07
C TYR A 84 -4.57 -8.67 -7.60
N CYS A 85 -5.46 -9.09 -6.71
CA CYS A 85 -5.57 -10.50 -6.31
C CYS A 85 -6.37 -11.34 -7.33
N GLY A 86 -7.31 -10.73 -8.06
CA GLY A 86 -8.11 -11.44 -9.06
C GLY A 86 -7.31 -11.95 -10.27
N GLN A 87 -6.08 -11.47 -10.45
CA GLN A 87 -5.14 -11.93 -11.48
C GLN A 87 -4.38 -13.20 -11.08
N LEU A 88 -4.48 -13.63 -9.82
CA LEU A 88 -3.74 -14.78 -9.30
C LEU A 88 -4.53 -16.08 -9.43
N THR A 89 -3.82 -17.18 -9.68
CA THR A 89 -4.39 -18.53 -9.59
C THR A 89 -4.83 -18.83 -8.16
N GLU A 90 -5.69 -19.84 -7.98
CA GLU A 90 -6.12 -20.25 -6.64
C GLU A 90 -4.97 -20.61 -5.70
N ASP A 91 -3.95 -21.31 -6.21
CA ASP A 91 -2.75 -21.65 -5.43
C ASP A 91 -2.00 -20.39 -4.99
N GLN A 92 -1.81 -19.43 -5.89
CA GLN A 92 -1.17 -18.17 -5.58
C GLN A 92 -1.99 -17.37 -4.56
N GLN A 93 -3.33 -17.40 -4.65
CA GLN A 93 -4.20 -16.78 -3.66
C GLN A 93 -4.07 -17.45 -2.29
N ARG A 94 -3.96 -18.79 -2.23
CA ARG A 94 -3.71 -19.53 -0.98
C ARG A 94 -2.35 -19.20 -0.38
N ILE A 95 -1.31 -19.03 -1.20
CA ILE A 95 0.03 -18.65 -0.71
C ILE A 95 0.02 -17.20 -0.21
N ALA A 96 -0.61 -16.27 -0.96
CA ALA A 96 -0.76 -14.87 -0.53
C ALA A 96 -1.58 -14.76 0.76
N GLU A 97 -2.59 -15.61 0.92
CA GLU A 97 -3.39 -15.75 2.13
C GLU A 97 -2.53 -16.17 3.33
N ALA A 98 -1.74 -17.24 3.20
CA ALA A 98 -0.83 -17.68 4.25
C ALA A 98 0.22 -16.61 4.60
N GLN A 99 0.75 -15.89 3.61
CA GLN A 99 1.68 -14.78 3.85
C GLN A 99 1.00 -13.63 4.59
N ALA A 100 -0.23 -13.26 4.22
CA ALA A 100 -1.00 -12.21 4.90
C ALA A 100 -1.25 -12.56 6.37
N GLN A 101 -1.57 -13.82 6.67
CA GLN A 101 -1.76 -14.31 8.05
C GLN A 101 -0.46 -14.22 8.87
N ARG A 102 0.67 -14.63 8.29
CA ARG A 102 1.99 -14.48 8.94
C ARG A 102 2.30 -13.01 9.25
N LEU A 103 2.12 -12.12 8.27
CA LEU A 103 2.35 -10.69 8.45
C LEU A 103 1.40 -10.11 9.51
N PHE A 104 0.13 -10.53 9.54
CA PHE A 104 -0.82 -10.05 10.54
C PHE A 104 -0.36 -10.41 11.96
N ALA A 105 0.03 -11.67 12.18
CA ALA A 105 0.53 -12.12 13.47
C ALA A 105 1.81 -11.38 13.89
N GLU A 106 2.74 -11.15 12.96
CA GLU A 106 3.98 -10.42 13.22
C GLU A 106 3.75 -8.96 13.58
N ILE A 107 2.89 -8.27 12.83
CA ILE A 107 2.66 -6.82 12.95
C ILE A 107 1.77 -6.49 14.15
N TYR A 108 0.69 -7.26 14.34
CA TYR A 108 -0.31 -6.97 15.36
C TYR A 108 -0.19 -7.80 16.63
N LYS A 109 0.73 -8.80 16.66
CA LYS A 109 0.99 -9.68 17.80
C LYS A 109 -0.28 -10.39 18.32
N ARG A 110 -1.09 -10.89 17.38
CA ARG A 110 -2.39 -11.53 17.61
C ARG A 110 -2.52 -12.80 16.79
#